data_AF-A0A821P578-F1
#
_entry.id   AF-A0A821P578-F1
#
_cell.length_a   1.000
_cell.length_b   1.000
_cell.length_c   1.000
_cell.angle_alpha   90.00
_cell.angle_beta   90.00
_cell.angle_gamma   90.00
#
_symmetry.space_group_name_H-M   'P 1'
#
loop_
_entity.id
_entity.type
_entity.pdbx_description
1 polymer ?
#
loop_
_entity_poly.entity_id
_entity_poly.type
_entity_poly.pdbx_seq_one_letter_code
_entity_poly.pdbx_strand_id
1 'polypeptide(L)'
;NVFKEHKILELSVDNNDELDTWKASFLRAGVYPEREQRAEDSAIAAEVGPVDPHMERQVETINKLVSSYMQIVAKMTRDYIPKAIMYNIVQN
;
A
#
# COMPACT_ATOMS: atom_id res chain seq x y z
N ASN A 1 -29.94 -4.04 5.35
CA ASN A 1 -30.68 -2.85 5.81
C ASN A 1 -30.49 -2.65 7.31
N VAL A 2 -29.25 -2.55 7.81
CA VAL A 2 -28.96 -2.56 9.26
C VAL A 2 -28.79 -1.14 9.83
N PHE A 3 -28.77 -0.10 8.98
CA PHE A 3 -28.37 1.26 9.39
C PHE A 3 -29.37 2.34 8.98
N LYS A 4 -30.68 2.05 9.01
CA LYS A 4 -31.69 2.99 8.50
C LYS A 4 -32.02 4.16 9.44
N GLU A 5 -31.61 4.12 10.71
CA GLU A 5 -32.08 5.09 11.72
C GLU A 5 -30.97 5.80 12.52
N HIS A 6 -29.71 5.37 12.40
CA HIS A 6 -28.57 6.05 13.07
C HIS A 6 -27.76 6.85 12.06
N LYS A 7 -27.69 8.18 12.27
CA LYS A 7 -26.91 9.10 11.43
C LYS A 7 -25.40 8.99 11.65
N ILE A 8 -24.98 8.40 12.78
CA ILE A 8 -23.59 8.31 13.21
C ILE A 8 -23.29 6.85 13.55
N LEU A 9 -22.12 6.36 13.13
CA LEU A 9 -21.54 5.09 13.54
C LEU A 9 -20.30 5.39 14.40
N GLU A 10 -20.32 4.96 15.66
CA GLU A 10 -19.16 5.05 16.56
C GLU A 10 -18.37 3.75 16.51
N LEU A 11 -17.04 3.86 16.40
CA LEU A 11 -16.11 2.74 16.37
C LEU A 11 -15.08 2.93 17.48
N SER A 12 -14.71 1.83 18.16
CA SER A 12 -13.67 1.80 19.18
C SER A 12 -12.60 0.80 18.81
N VAL A 13 -11.38 1.04 19.28
CA VAL A 13 -10.21 0.18 19.07
C VAL A 13 -9.44 0.10 20.39
N ASP A 14 -8.72 -0.99 20.58
CA ASP A 14 -8.07 -1.29 21.86
C ASP A 14 -6.73 -0.56 22.04
N ASN A 15 -6.08 -0.17 20.93
CA ASN A 15 -4.77 0.48 20.94
C ASN A 15 -4.62 1.54 19.83
N ASN A 16 -3.57 2.36 19.95
CA ASN A 16 -3.32 3.47 19.04
C ASN A 16 -2.84 3.01 17.65
N ASP A 17 -2.09 1.91 17.57
CA ASP A 17 -1.58 1.38 16.29
C ASP A 17 -2.72 0.88 15.38
N GLU A 18 -3.73 0.24 15.98
CA GLU A 18 -4.95 -0.15 15.30
C GLU A 18 -5.74 1.07 14.85
N LEU A 19 -5.86 2.10 15.71
CA LEU A 19 -6.53 3.36 15.35
C LEU A 19 -5.95 3.95 14.07
N ASP A 20 -4.62 3.99 13.97
CA ASP A 20 -3.93 4.56 12.81
C ASP A 20 -4.03 3.67 11.56
N THR A 21 -4.01 2.35 11.73
CA THR A 21 -4.29 1.39 10.65
C THR A 21 -5.72 1.55 10.09
N TRP A 22 -6.70 1.75 10.97
CA TRP A 22 -8.09 2.01 10.59
C TRP A 22 -8.24 3.36 9.89
N LYS A 23 -7.64 4.43 10.41
CA LYS A 23 -7.61 5.75 9.74
C LYS A 23 -7.02 5.67 8.33
N ALA A 24 -5.88 5.00 8.16
CA ALA A 24 -5.26 4.80 6.85
C ALA A 24 -6.17 4.00 5.91
N SER A 25 -6.85 2.98 6.42
CA SER A 25 -7.80 2.18 5.66
C SER A 25 -9.03 3.00 5.22
N PHE A 26 -9.56 3.87 6.08
CA PHE A 26 -10.64 4.78 5.74
C PHE A 26 -10.23 5.79 4.65
N LEU A 27 -9.06 6.40 4.78
CA LEU A 27 -8.52 7.31 3.75
C LEU A 27 -8.38 6.60 2.39
N ARG A 28 -7.83 5.38 2.39
CA ARG A 28 -7.73 4.54 1.18
C ARG A 28 -9.09 4.17 0.60
N ALA A 29 -10.11 4.00 1.45
CA ALA A 29 -11.49 3.77 1.03
C ALA A 29 -12.21 5.05 0.56
N GLY A 30 -11.54 6.21 0.59
CA GLY A 30 -12.09 7.51 0.21
C GLY A 30 -12.91 8.20 1.30
N VAL A 31 -12.82 7.75 2.55
CA VAL A 31 -13.45 8.36 3.72
C VAL A 31 -12.47 9.33 4.36
N TYR A 32 -12.71 10.62 4.14
CA TYR A 32 -11.88 11.68 4.69
C TYR A 32 -12.48 12.20 6.00
N PRO A 33 -11.64 12.55 6.99
CA PRO A 33 -12.12 13.30 8.15
C PRO A 33 -12.87 14.54 7.69
N GLU A 34 -13.98 14.87 8.35
CA GLU A 34 -14.59 16.18 8.16
C GLU A 34 -13.55 17.24 8.51
N ARG A 35 -13.29 18.17 7.58
CA ARG A 35 -12.30 19.23 7.79
C ARG A 35 -12.80 20.11 8.93
N GLU A 36 -12.30 19.87 10.15
CA GLU A 36 -12.43 20.86 11.21
C GLU A 36 -11.77 22.15 10.71
N GLN A 37 -12.55 23.22 10.71
CA GLN A 37 -12.09 24.56 10.38
C GLN A 37 -11.21 25.09 11.52
N ARG A 38 -10.12 24.39 11.83
CA ARG A 38 -8.99 24.87 12.61
C ARG A 38 -7.82 25.03 11.66
N ALA A 39 -7.74 26.23 11.11
CA ALA A 39 -6.47 26.77 10.67
C ALA A 39 -5.48 26.65 11.84
N GLU A 40 -4.25 26.22 11.52
CA GLU A 40 -2.98 26.50 12.22
C GLU A 40 -2.08 25.32 12.59
N ASP A 41 -2.50 24.05 12.51
CA ASP A 41 -1.59 22.88 12.68
C ASP A 41 -1.37 22.05 11.40
N SER A 42 -1.83 22.55 10.26
CA SER A 42 -1.74 21.84 8.98
C SER A 42 -0.40 21.99 8.26
N ALA A 43 0.64 22.54 8.90
CA ALA A 43 1.95 22.72 8.26
C ALA A 43 2.71 21.41 8.03
N ILE A 44 2.48 20.37 8.86
CA ILE A 44 3.14 19.05 8.69
C ILE A 44 2.31 18.14 7.77
N ALA A 45 0.98 18.34 7.70
CA ALA A 45 0.10 17.59 6.80
C ALA A 45 0.04 18.17 5.37
N ALA A 46 0.53 19.40 5.15
CA ALA A 46 0.46 20.07 3.85
C ALA A 46 1.59 19.69 2.87
N GLU A 47 2.70 19.09 3.33
CA GLU A 47 3.75 18.61 2.41
C GLU A 47 3.38 17.31 1.69
N VAL A 48 2.44 16.54 2.25
CA VAL A 48 1.73 15.50 1.51
C VAL A 48 0.48 16.15 0.93
N GLY A 49 0.65 16.91 -0.16
CA GLY A 49 -0.47 17.37 -0.98
C GLY A 49 -1.42 16.19 -1.27
N PRO A 50 -2.72 16.45 -1.52
CA PRO A 50 -3.73 15.40 -1.67
C PRO A 50 -3.20 14.34 -2.63
N VAL A 51 -2.85 13.17 -2.09
CA VAL A 51 -2.30 12.10 -2.90
C VAL A 51 -3.37 11.75 -3.91
N ASP A 52 -3.08 11.96 -5.18
CA ASP A 52 -4.02 11.70 -6.25
C ASP A 52 -4.38 10.20 -6.21
N PRO A 53 -5.67 9.84 -5.99
CA PRO A 53 -6.09 8.44 -5.97
C PRO A 53 -5.72 7.67 -7.24
N HIS A 54 -5.52 8.37 -8.36
CA HIS A 54 -5.01 7.78 -9.60
C HIS A 54 -3.52 7.40 -9.48
N MET A 55 -2.69 8.28 -8.92
CA MET A 55 -1.26 8.03 -8.70
C MET A 55 -1.02 6.87 -7.74
N GLU A 56 -1.81 6.76 -6.66
CA GLU A 56 -1.74 5.62 -5.74
C GLU A 56 -2.00 4.28 -6.43
N ARG A 57 -3.05 4.22 -7.25
CA ARG A 57 -3.38 3.02 -8.04
C ARG A 57 -2.28 2.67 -9.02
N GLN A 58 -1.66 3.68 -9.65
CA GLN A 58 -0.51 3.47 -10.54
C GLN A 58 0.69 2.89 -9.78
N VAL A 59 1.04 3.47 -8.63
CA VAL A 59 2.13 2.99 -7.78
C VAL A 59 1.87 1.54 -7.32
N GLU A 60 0.65 1.21 -6.91
CA GLU A 60 0.29 -0.16 -6.53
C GLU A 60 0.41 -1.12 -7.72
N THR A 61 0.00 -0.69 -8.92
CA THR A 61 0.13 -1.47 -10.15
C THR A 61 1.61 -1.72 -10.49
N ILE A 62 2.45 -0.69 -10.40
CA ILE A 62 3.89 -0.80 -10.63
C ILE A 62 4.50 -1.77 -9.62
N ASN A 63 4.18 -1.66 -8.33
CA ASN A 63 4.68 -2.57 -7.30
C ASN A 63 4.30 -4.03 -7.57
N LYS A 64 3.05 -4.28 -8.00
CA LYS A 64 2.60 -5.64 -8.38
C LYS A 64 3.38 -6.19 -9.57
N LEU A 65 3.61 -5.36 -10.60
CA LEU A 65 4.37 -5.74 -11.78
C LEU A 65 5.84 -6.02 -11.46
N VAL A 66 6.49 -5.14 -10.69
CA VAL A 66 7.89 -5.29 -10.28
C VAL A 66 8.07 -6.54 -9.42
N SER A 67 7.19 -6.77 -8.44
CA SER A 67 7.24 -7.96 -7.60
C SER A 67 7.13 -9.25 -8.42
N SER A 68 6.16 -9.29 -9.35
CA SER A 68 6.01 -10.41 -10.30
C SER A 68 7.27 -10.61 -11.16
N TYR A 69 7.82 -9.52 -11.73
CA TYR A 69 9.02 -9.59 -12.55
C TYR A 69 10.22 -10.12 -11.76
N MET A 70 10.45 -9.63 -10.54
CA MET A 70 11.54 -10.08 -9.69
C MET A 70 11.42 -11.57 -9.33
N GLN A 71 10.19 -12.08 -9.14
CA GLN A 71 9.97 -13.52 -8.93
C GLN A 71 10.36 -14.35 -10.15
N ILE A 72 10.00 -13.90 -11.36
CA ILE A 72 10.37 -14.56 -12.62
C ILE A 72 11.90 -14.57 -12.77
N VAL A 73 12.56 -13.44 -12.57
CA VAL A 73 14.03 -13.31 -12.64
C VAL A 73 14.72 -14.21 -11.62
N ALA A 74 14.24 -14.22 -10.36
CA ALA A 74 14.79 -15.09 -9.31
C ALA A 74 14.64 -16.58 -9.64
N LYS A 75 13.54 -16.97 -10.31
CA LYS A 75 13.34 -18.33 -10.80
C LYS A 75 14.31 -18.66 -11.93
N MET A 76 14.40 -17.79 -12.94
CA MET A 76 15.29 -17.98 -14.08
C MET A 76 16.75 -18.07 -13.65
N THR A 77 17.20 -17.22 -12.73
CA THR A 77 18.58 -17.24 -12.21
C THR A 77 18.88 -18.51 -11.45
N ARG A 78 17.97 -18.97 -10.57
CA ARG A 78 18.11 -20.29 -9.90
C ARG A 78 18.18 -21.46 -10.87
N ASP A 79 17.47 -21.39 -11.99
CA ASP A 79 17.46 -22.47 -12.99
C ASP A 79 18.67 -22.40 -13.94
N TYR A 80 19.12 -21.19 -14.32
CA TYR A 80 20.14 -20.97 -15.33
C TYR A 80 21.56 -21.09 -14.78
N ILE A 81 21.83 -20.57 -13.58
CA ILE A 81 23.18 -20.55 -13.00
C ILE A 81 23.76 -21.97 -12.83
N PRO A 82 23.03 -22.96 -12.28
CA PRO A 82 23.56 -24.33 -12.17
C PRO A 82 23.88 -24.96 -13.52
N LYS A 83 23.07 -24.68 -14.55
CA LYS A 83 23.31 -25.18 -15.92
C LYS A 83 24.56 -24.56 -16.53
N ALA A 84 24.75 -23.25 -16.33
CA ALA A 84 25.93 -22.55 -16.81
C ALA A 84 27.22 -23.09 -16.14
N ILE A 85 27.18 -23.35 -14.83
CA ILE A 85 28.31 -23.95 -14.09
C ILE A 85 28.60 -25.36 -14.62
N MET A 86 27.57 -26.20 -14.75
CA MET A 86 27.70 -27.56 -15.26
C MET A 86 28.35 -27.58 -16.65
N TYR A 87 27.89 -26.74 -17.56
CA TYR A 87 28.42 -26.69 -18.92
C TYR A 87 29.88 -26.20 -18.96
N ASN A 88 30.21 -25.11 -18.25
CA ASN A 88 31.53 -24.47 -18.39
C ASN A 88 32.63 -25.14 -17.56
N ILE A 89 32.30 -25.70 -16.40
CA ILE A 89 33.30 -26.20 -15.43
C ILE A 89 33.38 -27.73 -15.41
N VAL A 90 32.25 -28.43 -15.57
CA VAL A 90 32.20 -29.90 -15.39
C VAL A 90 32.31 -30.66 -16.71
N GLN A 91 31.83 -30.07 -17.81
CA GLN A 91 31.82 -30.72 -19.13
C GLN A 91 33.00 -30.32 -20.04
N ASN A 92 33.81 -29.33 -19.64
CA ASN A 92 35.12 -29.04 -20.23
C ASN A 92 36.21 -29.76 -19.44
#